data_AF-A0A970ZK46-F1
#
_entry.id   AF-A0A970ZK46-F1
#
_cell.length_a   1.000
_cell.length_b   1.000
_cell.length_c   1.000
_cell.angle_alpha   90.00
_cell.angle_beta   90.00
_cell.angle_gamma   90.00
#
_symmetry.space_group_name_H-M   'P 1'
#
loop_
_entity.id
_entity.type
_entity.pdbx_description
1 polymer ?
#
loop_
_entity_poly.entity_id
_entity_poly.type
_entity_poly.pdbx_seq_one_letter_code
_entity_poly.pdbx_strand_id
1 'polypeptide(L)'
;MKRFVTVLVLGCVVSTVSMLPDAEGGERNQKTVLTFNQPVEIPGTVLQAGTYVFKIADFTVDRNTVQILSQDERKVYATVMTRPSYRSNPNDDTSIVLEERGAGAPPAIKKWFFRDRTYGHEFVYGKPLPKPNQLARTDFETDFAAIEIPTRLAEPTPVEFNPREPEPVVIAQHTDTEESDYLRLLRERQEEAAREAQEGLLMDEQIPAQSAMIRQLPRTGSRLPLIALAGVGLLIAGMGLRISARRTRG
;
A
#
# COMPACT_ATOMS: atom_id res chain seq x y z
N MET A 1 -62.62 -30.40 3.97
CA MET A 1 -61.80 -30.62 2.76
C MET A 1 -61.70 -29.27 2.05
N LYS A 2 -60.58 -28.59 1.82
CA LYS A 2 -59.14 -28.91 1.76
C LYS A 2 -58.36 -27.67 2.27
N ARG A 3 -57.23 -27.90 2.95
CA ARG A 3 -56.30 -26.87 3.44
C ARG A 3 -55.51 -26.33 2.26
N PHE A 4 -55.55 -25.02 2.01
CA PHE A 4 -54.60 -24.36 1.11
C PHE A 4 -53.57 -23.62 1.95
N VAL A 5 -52.39 -24.24 2.06
CA VAL A 5 -51.18 -23.67 2.63
C VAL A 5 -50.59 -22.77 1.54
N THR A 6 -50.74 -21.45 1.69
CA THR A 6 -50.00 -20.48 0.86
C THR A 6 -48.69 -20.18 1.56
N VAL A 7 -47.61 -20.73 1.01
CA VAL A 7 -46.24 -20.49 1.45
C VAL A 7 -45.90 -19.01 1.23
N LEU A 8 -45.60 -18.31 2.32
CA LEU A 8 -45.08 -16.95 2.35
C LEU A 8 -43.59 -17.01 2.00
N VAL A 9 -43.23 -16.69 0.75
CA VAL A 9 -41.84 -16.48 0.35
C VAL A 9 -41.41 -15.13 0.91
N LEU A 10 -40.78 -15.17 2.09
CA LEU A 10 -40.09 -14.05 2.70
C LEU A 10 -38.87 -13.72 1.83
N GLY A 11 -39.05 -12.77 0.90
CA GLY A 11 -37.95 -12.19 0.14
C GLY A 11 -37.04 -11.41 1.08
N CYS A 12 -35.97 -12.07 1.55
CA CYS A 12 -34.90 -11.43 2.29
C CYS A 12 -34.14 -10.51 1.33
N VAL A 13 -34.55 -9.25 1.24
CA VAL A 13 -33.82 -8.22 0.50
C VAL A 13 -32.53 -7.94 1.26
N VAL A 14 -31.44 -8.58 0.84
CA VAL A 14 -30.09 -8.23 1.25
C VAL A 14 -29.74 -6.91 0.57
N SER A 15 -30.00 -5.79 1.22
CA SER A 15 -29.47 -4.50 0.78
C SER A 15 -27.97 -4.47 1.10
N THR A 16 -27.15 -4.88 0.13
CA THR A 16 -25.72 -4.54 0.14
C THR A 16 -25.60 -3.03 -0.02
N VAL A 17 -25.27 -2.33 1.07
CA VAL A 17 -24.76 -0.96 0.98
C VAL A 17 -23.38 -1.08 0.36
N SER A 18 -23.31 -0.92 -0.96
CA SER A 18 -22.05 -0.76 -1.67
C SER A 18 -21.50 0.62 -1.32
N MET A 19 -20.69 0.66 -0.27
CA MET A 19 -19.83 1.80 0.00
C MET A 19 -18.87 1.93 -1.19
N LEU A 20 -18.97 3.02 -1.94
CA LEU A 20 -18.08 3.29 -3.07
C LEU A 20 -16.64 3.39 -2.55
N PRO A 21 -15.65 2.76 -3.20
CA PRO A 21 -14.26 3.02 -2.88
C PRO A 21 -13.92 4.46 -3.27
N ASP A 22 -13.30 5.20 -2.34
CA ASP A 22 -12.57 6.44 -2.61
C ASP A 22 -11.62 6.21 -3.80
N ALA A 23 -12.00 6.72 -4.97
CA ALA A 23 -11.34 6.43 -6.24
C ALA A 23 -10.21 7.40 -6.60
N GLU A 24 -9.81 8.29 -5.69
CA GLU A 24 -8.71 9.24 -5.94
C GLU A 24 -7.57 8.98 -4.93
N GLY A 25 -6.80 7.91 -5.17
CA GLY A 25 -5.57 7.61 -4.41
C GLY A 25 -5.40 6.15 -3.97
N GLY A 26 -6.47 5.35 -4.02
CA GLY A 26 -6.46 3.95 -3.60
C GLY A 26 -5.51 3.05 -4.39
N GLU A 27 -5.39 3.26 -5.70
CA GLU A 27 -4.55 2.43 -6.56
C GLU A 27 -3.05 2.74 -6.43
N ARG A 28 -2.70 4.03 -6.31
CA ARG A 28 -1.32 4.51 -6.13
C ARG A 28 -0.74 4.06 -4.79
N ASN A 29 -1.55 4.14 -3.73
CA ASN A 29 -1.15 3.72 -2.39
C ASN A 29 -1.50 2.26 -2.10
N GLN A 30 -2.03 1.52 -3.08
CA GLN A 30 -2.46 0.13 -2.92
C GLN A 30 -3.27 -0.07 -1.63
N LYS A 31 -4.23 0.81 -1.36
CA LYS A 31 -5.00 0.77 -0.11
C LYS A 31 -5.90 -0.47 -0.10
N THR A 32 -5.71 -1.33 0.88
CA THR A 32 -6.50 -2.55 1.11
C THR A 32 -7.06 -2.54 2.53
N VAL A 33 -8.36 -2.85 2.65
CA VAL A 33 -9.01 -3.08 3.94
C VAL A 33 -9.08 -4.59 4.18
N LEU A 34 -8.52 -5.05 5.29
CA LEU A 34 -8.40 -6.46 5.63
C LEU A 34 -9.05 -6.72 6.99
N THR A 35 -9.85 -7.79 7.07
CA THR A 35 -10.51 -8.21 8.31
C THR A 35 -9.97 -9.56 8.73
N PHE A 36 -9.47 -9.64 9.97
CA PHE A 36 -8.98 -10.87 10.58
C PHE A 36 -9.93 -11.32 11.67
N ASN A 37 -10.31 -12.59 11.65
CA ASN A 37 -11.16 -13.22 12.68
C ASN A 37 -10.35 -13.81 13.84
N GLN A 38 -9.02 -13.81 13.74
CA GLN A 38 -8.08 -14.29 14.74
C GLN A 38 -6.88 -13.33 14.85
N PRO A 39 -6.09 -13.39 15.94
CA PRO A 39 -4.87 -12.62 16.03
C PRO A 39 -3.89 -13.00 14.91
N VAL A 40 -3.22 -12.00 14.33
CA VAL A 40 -2.23 -12.18 13.26
C VAL A 40 -0.97 -11.40 13.61
N GLU A 41 0.18 -12.03 13.44
CA GLU A 41 1.48 -11.38 13.65
C GLU A 41 1.84 -10.50 12.45
N ILE A 42 2.36 -9.32 12.74
CA ILE A 42 3.02 -8.43 11.79
C ILE A 42 4.40 -8.05 12.37
N PRO A 43 5.35 -7.53 11.57
CA PRO A 43 6.64 -7.13 12.12
C PRO A 43 6.48 -6.11 13.26
N GLY A 44 7.01 -6.46 14.44
CA GLY A 44 6.99 -5.59 15.61
C GLY A 44 5.74 -5.69 16.51
N THR A 45 4.66 -6.36 16.10
CA THR A 45 3.48 -6.53 16.99
C THR A 45 2.49 -7.60 16.52
N VAL A 46 1.47 -7.88 17.32
CA VAL A 46 0.36 -8.78 16.97
C VAL A 46 -0.93 -7.96 16.87
N LEU A 47 -1.55 -8.00 15.69
CA LEU A 47 -2.88 -7.45 15.47
C LEU A 47 -3.92 -8.41 16.07
N GLN A 48 -4.87 -7.86 16.83
CA GLN A 48 -6.01 -8.64 17.32
C GLN A 48 -7.05 -8.82 16.20
N ALA A 49 -8.01 -9.72 16.38
CA ALA A 49 -9.15 -9.84 15.47
C ALA A 49 -9.84 -8.48 15.27
N GLY A 50 -10.09 -8.10 14.02
CA GLY A 50 -10.59 -6.77 13.66
C GLY A 50 -10.29 -6.40 12.21
N THR A 51 -10.64 -5.16 11.85
CA THR A 51 -10.46 -4.61 10.51
C THR A 51 -9.35 -3.56 10.51
N TYR A 52 -8.45 -3.68 9.54
CA TYR A 52 -7.25 -2.86 9.42
C TYR A 52 -7.05 -2.38 7.99
N VAL A 53 -6.38 -1.25 7.84
CA VAL A 53 -6.02 -0.67 6.54
C VAL A 53 -4.54 -0.92 6.30
N PHE A 54 -4.23 -1.51 5.16
CA PHE A 54 -2.88 -1.68 4.63
C PHE A 54 -2.73 -0.74 3.46
N LYS A 55 -1.67 0.06 3.44
CA LYS A 55 -1.36 0.95 2.30
C LYS A 55 0.13 1.17 2.18
N ILE A 56 0.59 1.45 0.97
CA ILE A 56 1.93 1.96 0.72
C ILE A 56 2.00 3.39 1.26
N ALA A 57 3.05 3.66 2.03
CA ALA A 57 3.33 5.00 2.49
C ALA A 57 3.59 5.92 1.28
N ASP A 58 3.09 7.15 1.32
CA ASP A 58 3.21 8.12 0.21
C ASP A 58 4.60 8.77 0.17
N PHE A 59 5.64 7.95 0.05
CA PHE A 59 6.98 8.40 -0.28
C PHE A 59 7.15 8.28 -1.79
N THR A 60 7.56 9.37 -2.44
CA THR A 60 7.63 9.49 -3.91
C THR A 60 8.61 8.51 -4.57
N VAL A 61 9.52 7.90 -3.79
CA VAL A 61 10.59 7.03 -4.29
C VAL A 61 10.46 5.59 -3.77
N ASP A 62 10.00 5.40 -2.52
CA ASP A 62 10.00 4.08 -1.86
C ASP A 62 8.63 3.41 -1.84
N ARG A 63 8.36 2.58 -2.85
CA ARG A 63 7.11 1.79 -2.94
C ARG A 63 7.09 0.53 -2.06
N ASN A 64 8.05 0.36 -1.14
CA ASN A 64 8.23 -0.86 -0.35
C ASN A 64 7.92 -0.69 1.13
N THR A 65 7.45 0.49 1.53
CA THR A 65 7.05 0.75 2.91
C THR A 65 5.54 0.58 3.04
N VAL A 66 5.12 -0.39 3.85
CA VAL A 66 3.71 -0.67 4.14
C VAL A 66 3.34 -0.05 5.47
N GLN A 67 2.28 0.75 5.50
CA GLN A 67 1.67 1.28 6.70
C GLN A 67 0.41 0.48 7.04
N ILE A 68 0.29 0.10 8.31
CA ILE A 68 -0.83 -0.69 8.84
C ILE A 68 -1.54 0.19 9.87
N LEU A 69 -2.83 0.46 9.63
CA LEU A 69 -3.63 1.38 10.43
C LEU A 69 -4.92 0.73 10.94
N SER A 70 -5.55 1.37 11.92
CA SER A 70 -6.94 1.11 12.28
C SER A 70 -7.88 1.32 11.09
N GLN A 71 -9.08 0.73 11.16
CA GLN A 71 -10.13 0.91 10.15
C GLN A 71 -10.45 2.39 9.85
N ASP A 72 -10.40 3.26 10.86
CA ASP A 72 -10.64 4.70 10.72
C ASP A 72 -9.37 5.50 10.36
N GLU A 73 -8.26 4.82 10.10
CA GLU A 73 -6.94 5.38 9.77
C GLU A 73 -6.35 6.36 10.81
N ARG A 74 -6.92 6.43 12.03
CA ARG A 74 -6.45 7.35 13.07
C ARG A 74 -5.30 6.81 13.91
N LYS A 75 -5.15 5.49 13.98
CA LYS A 75 -4.08 4.82 14.72
C LYS A 75 -3.20 4.05 13.76
N VAL A 76 -1.90 4.33 13.78
CA VAL A 76 -0.89 3.52 13.10
C VAL A 76 -0.47 2.39 14.04
N TYR A 77 -0.59 1.15 13.59
CA TYR A 77 -0.11 -0.03 14.32
C TYR A 77 1.34 -0.35 13.97
N ALA A 78 1.71 -0.20 12.70
CA ALA A 78 3.08 -0.39 12.24
C ALA A 78 3.35 0.37 10.93
N THR A 79 4.62 0.73 10.73
CA THR A 79 5.18 1.15 9.45
C THR A 79 6.36 0.22 9.17
N VAL A 80 6.25 -0.58 8.12
CA VAL A 80 7.13 -1.73 7.88
C VAL A 80 7.80 -1.60 6.53
N MET A 81 9.14 -1.67 6.52
CA MET A 81 9.90 -1.85 5.28
C MET A 81 9.80 -3.31 4.83
N THR A 82 9.32 -3.54 3.61
CA THR A 82 9.11 -4.87 3.04
C THR A 82 10.13 -5.17 1.95
N ARG A 83 10.29 -6.46 1.62
CA ARG A 83 11.02 -6.89 0.43
C ARG A 83 10.05 -7.03 -0.75
N PRO A 84 10.44 -6.61 -1.95
CA PRO A 84 9.73 -6.95 -3.17
C PRO A 84 9.47 -8.46 -3.30
N SER A 85 8.24 -8.85 -3.61
CA SER A 85 7.91 -10.23 -3.99
C SER A 85 7.12 -10.23 -5.30
N TYR A 86 7.41 -11.19 -6.18
CA TYR A 86 6.78 -11.31 -7.49
C TYR A 86 5.98 -12.60 -7.61
N ARG A 87 4.91 -12.58 -8.41
CA ARG A 87 4.10 -13.74 -8.79
C ARG A 87 3.93 -13.80 -10.31
N SER A 88 3.83 -15.00 -10.87
CA SER A 88 3.79 -15.21 -12.33
C SER A 88 2.55 -14.63 -13.01
N ASN A 89 1.40 -14.61 -12.32
CA ASN A 89 0.15 -14.08 -12.86
C ASN A 89 -0.50 -13.13 -11.85
N PRO A 90 -1.11 -12.00 -12.29
CA PRO A 90 -1.94 -11.19 -11.43
C PRO A 90 -3.17 -11.99 -10.98
N ASN A 91 -3.78 -11.54 -9.89
CA ASN A 91 -5.05 -12.02 -9.38
C ASN A 91 -6.02 -10.85 -9.33
N ASP A 92 -7.28 -11.10 -9.66
CA ASP A 92 -8.36 -10.10 -9.66
C ASP A 92 -8.61 -9.55 -8.25
N ASP A 93 -8.25 -10.33 -7.22
CA ASP A 93 -8.38 -9.96 -5.82
C ASP A 93 -7.04 -9.72 -5.12
N THR A 94 -7.10 -8.87 -4.08
CA THR A 94 -5.98 -8.70 -3.14
C THR A 94 -5.80 -9.97 -2.34
N SER A 95 -4.57 -10.46 -2.22
CA SER A 95 -4.27 -11.70 -1.49
C SER A 95 -3.18 -11.50 -0.44
N ILE A 96 -3.27 -12.29 0.63
CA ILE A 96 -2.27 -12.38 1.69
C ILE A 96 -1.83 -13.82 1.80
N VAL A 97 -0.52 -14.03 1.96
CA VAL A 97 0.05 -15.32 2.32
C VAL A 97 0.40 -15.27 3.80
N LEU A 98 -0.15 -16.20 4.57
CA LEU A 98 0.19 -16.38 5.97
C LEU A 98 1.26 -17.46 6.12
N GLU A 99 2.14 -17.28 7.09
CA GLU A 99 3.11 -18.27 7.53
C GLU A 99 2.70 -18.78 8.92
N GLU A 100 2.50 -20.09 9.03
CA GLU A 100 2.25 -20.74 10.31
C GLU A 100 3.47 -20.60 11.22
N ARG A 101 3.22 -20.22 12.47
CA ARG A 101 4.24 -20.12 13.50
C ARG A 101 4.21 -21.36 14.40
N GLY A 102 5.17 -21.47 15.31
CA GLY A 102 5.21 -22.57 16.29
C GLY A 102 3.88 -22.72 17.02
N ALA A 103 3.59 -23.93 17.51
CA ALA A 103 2.28 -24.28 18.07
C ALA A 103 1.78 -23.25 19.11
N GLY A 104 0.58 -22.71 18.88
CA GLY A 104 -0.07 -21.71 19.75
C GLY A 104 0.34 -20.26 19.51
N ALA A 105 1.26 -19.98 18.58
CA ALA A 105 1.54 -18.62 18.13
C ALA A 105 0.59 -18.23 16.98
N PRO A 106 0.21 -16.94 16.88
CA PRO A 106 -0.60 -16.47 15.76
C PRO A 106 0.17 -16.63 14.43
N PRO A 107 -0.53 -16.91 13.31
CA PRO A 107 0.09 -16.92 12.00
C PRO A 107 0.62 -15.52 11.66
N ALA A 108 1.72 -15.46 10.92
CA ALA A 108 2.35 -14.22 10.52
C ALA A 108 1.99 -13.85 9.08
N ILE A 109 1.79 -12.57 8.80
CA ILE A 109 1.64 -12.10 7.42
C ILE A 109 2.98 -12.23 6.70
N LYS A 110 3.12 -13.18 5.78
CA LYS A 110 4.34 -13.36 5.00
C LYS A 110 4.38 -12.42 3.81
N LYS A 111 3.31 -12.42 3.01
CA LYS A 111 3.24 -11.66 1.74
C LYS A 111 1.89 -10.99 1.57
N TRP A 112 1.88 -9.84 0.93
CA TRP A 112 0.68 -9.12 0.54
C TRP A 112 0.78 -8.69 -0.92
N PHE A 113 -0.22 -9.03 -1.72
CA PHE A 113 -0.31 -8.68 -3.13
C PHE A 113 -1.58 -7.88 -3.37
N PHE A 114 -1.43 -6.63 -3.80
CA PHE A 114 -2.56 -5.85 -4.26
C PHE A 114 -3.16 -6.46 -5.54
N ARG A 115 -4.48 -6.29 -5.72
CA ARG A 115 -5.19 -6.79 -6.90
C ARG A 115 -4.55 -6.33 -8.21
N ASP A 116 -4.72 -7.11 -9.26
CA ASP A 116 -4.27 -6.83 -10.63
C ASP A 116 -2.75 -6.59 -10.79
N ARG A 117 -1.95 -6.83 -9.74
CA ARG A 117 -0.49 -6.67 -9.77
C ARG A 117 0.24 -8.00 -9.68
N THR A 118 1.33 -8.16 -10.43
CA THR A 118 2.29 -9.26 -10.28
C THR A 118 3.33 -8.97 -9.19
N TYR A 119 3.31 -7.76 -8.67
CA TYR A 119 4.18 -7.23 -7.64
C TYR A 119 3.49 -7.21 -6.27
N GLY A 120 4.22 -7.50 -5.20
CA GLY A 120 3.75 -7.44 -3.83
C GLY A 120 4.87 -7.25 -2.80
N HIS A 121 4.49 -7.40 -1.54
CA HIS A 121 5.27 -7.00 -0.37
C HIS A 121 5.48 -8.19 0.55
N GLU A 122 6.73 -8.62 0.69
CA GLU A 122 7.14 -9.64 1.65
C GLU A 122 7.60 -8.99 2.96
N PHE A 123 6.93 -9.37 4.05
CA PHE A 123 7.19 -8.82 5.37
C PHE A 123 8.39 -9.52 5.99
N VAL A 124 9.37 -8.72 6.42
CA VAL A 124 10.57 -9.23 7.09
C VAL A 124 10.37 -9.16 8.59
N TYR A 125 10.52 -10.30 9.26
CA TYR A 125 10.42 -10.41 10.70
C TYR A 125 11.83 -10.41 11.30
N GLY A 126 12.07 -9.47 12.22
CA GLY A 126 13.26 -9.49 13.08
C GLY A 126 13.18 -10.61 14.12
N LYS A 127 14.10 -10.61 15.08
CA LYS A 127 14.04 -11.55 16.22
C LYS A 127 12.64 -11.49 16.84
N PRO A 128 12.01 -12.64 17.13
CA PRO A 128 10.64 -12.69 17.63
C PRO A 128 10.54 -11.86 18.92
N LEU A 129 9.45 -11.09 19.02
CA LEU A 129 9.19 -10.31 20.23
C LEU A 129 9.04 -11.25 21.43
N PRO A 130 9.55 -10.87 22.61
CA PRO A 130 9.28 -11.60 23.83
C PRO A 130 7.76 -11.74 24.01
N LYS A 131 7.31 -12.93 24.44
CA LYS A 131 5.89 -13.16 24.71
C LYS A 131 5.37 -12.07 25.68
N PRO A 132 4.11 -11.61 25.57
CA PRO A 132 3.56 -10.58 26.47
C PRO A 132 3.78 -10.87 27.97
N ASN A 133 3.82 -12.15 28.35
CA ASN A 133 4.03 -12.59 29.72
C ASN A 133 5.51 -12.66 30.16
N GLN A 134 6.46 -12.34 29.28
CA GLN A 134 7.89 -12.32 29.56
C GLN A 134 8.45 -10.90 29.76
N LEU A 135 7.71 -9.86 29.37
CA LEU A 135 8.11 -8.45 29.57
C LEU A 135 8.11 -8.02 31.04
N ALA A 136 7.43 -8.76 31.92
CA ALA A 136 7.42 -8.49 33.37
C ALA A 136 8.63 -9.07 34.12
N ARG A 137 9.57 -9.74 33.43
CA ARG A 137 10.76 -10.34 34.05
C ARG A 137 12.09 -9.89 33.44
N THR A 138 12.05 -9.04 32.42
CA THR A 138 13.27 -8.48 31.86
C THR A 138 13.52 -7.15 32.54
N ASP A 139 14.25 -7.22 33.65
CA ASP A 139 14.96 -6.06 34.18
C ASP A 139 15.92 -5.66 33.06
N PHE A 140 15.57 -4.62 32.29
CA PHE A 140 16.52 -3.98 31.40
C PHE A 140 17.54 -3.29 32.30
N GLU A 141 18.53 -4.06 32.74
CA GLU A 141 19.72 -3.53 33.36
C GLU A 141 20.35 -2.59 32.33
N THR A 142 20.17 -1.30 32.62
CA THR A 142 20.58 -0.20 31.76
C THR A 142 22.09 -0.08 31.90
N ASP A 143 22.82 -0.90 31.14
CA ASP A 143 24.28 -0.80 31.04
C ASP A 143 24.64 0.20 29.93
N PHE A 144 24.37 1.48 30.20
CA PHE A 144 25.13 2.56 29.58
C PHE A 144 26.38 2.79 30.42
N ALA A 145 27.29 1.81 30.49
CA ALA A 145 28.64 2.05 30.97
C ALA A 145 29.34 3.01 30.00
N ALA A 146 29.74 4.15 30.55
CA ALA A 146 30.43 5.23 29.87
C ALA A 146 31.60 4.72 29.03
N ILE A 147 31.73 5.25 27.81
CA ILE A 147 32.95 5.16 27.03
C ILE A 147 34.01 5.98 27.76
N GLU A 148 34.72 5.34 28.68
CA GLU A 148 36.02 5.83 29.17
C GLU A 148 37.10 5.10 28.38
N ILE A 149 37.86 5.84 27.58
CA ILE A 149 39.08 5.34 26.94
C ILE A 149 40.25 5.62 27.90
N PRO A 150 40.82 4.61 28.57
CA PRO A 150 42.20 4.70 29.04
C PRO A 150 43.11 3.84 28.16
N THR A 151 43.95 4.53 27.40
CA THR A 151 45.18 4.02 26.80
C THR A 151 46.08 3.38 27.87
N ARG A 152 46.39 2.09 27.76
CA ARG A 152 47.65 1.53 28.28
C ARG A 152 48.06 0.22 27.61
N LEU A 153 49.24 0.24 27.01
CA LEU A 153 50.00 -0.90 26.48
C LEU A 153 50.20 -1.97 27.58
N ALA A 154 49.76 -3.20 27.33
CA ALA A 154 50.16 -4.39 28.09
C ALA A 154 50.42 -5.54 27.10
N GLU A 155 51.63 -6.10 27.19
CA GLU A 155 52.19 -7.11 26.29
C GLU A 155 51.39 -8.43 26.26
N PRO A 156 51.32 -9.14 25.11
CA PRO A 156 50.67 -10.43 25.03
C PRO A 156 51.55 -11.53 25.64
N THR A 157 51.06 -12.21 26.67
CA THR A 157 51.61 -13.50 27.11
C THR A 157 51.36 -14.58 26.04
N PRO A 158 52.34 -15.45 25.72
CA PRO A 158 52.20 -16.44 24.64
C PRO A 158 51.21 -17.54 25.00
N VAL A 159 50.18 -17.75 24.18
CA VAL A 159 49.30 -18.92 24.27
C VAL A 159 49.91 -20.05 23.44
N GLU A 160 50.19 -21.17 24.10
CA GLU A 160 50.81 -22.37 23.57
C GLU A 160 49.98 -23.00 22.43
N PHE A 161 50.61 -23.15 21.26
CA PHE A 161 50.00 -23.66 20.03
C PHE A 161 49.80 -25.17 20.11
N ASN A 162 48.55 -25.62 20.23
CA ASN A 162 48.18 -27.02 20.04
C ASN A 162 47.77 -27.25 18.56
N PRO A 163 48.54 -27.99 17.76
CA PRO A 163 48.19 -28.29 16.37
C PRO A 163 47.18 -29.44 16.32
N ARG A 164 45.91 -29.12 16.54
CA ARG A 164 44.83 -29.87 15.87
C ARG A 164 44.39 -29.05 14.68
N GLU A 165 44.74 -29.59 13.52
CA GLU A 165 44.49 -29.14 12.15
C GLU A 165 43.13 -28.44 12.00
N PRO A 166 43.09 -27.12 11.74
CA PRO A 166 41.86 -26.47 11.33
C PRO A 166 41.60 -26.86 9.87
N GLU A 167 40.50 -27.57 9.62
CA GLU A 167 39.97 -27.67 8.27
C GLU A 167 39.78 -26.25 7.71
N PRO A 168 40.22 -25.95 6.47
CA PRO A 168 40.04 -24.63 5.91
C PRO A 168 38.54 -24.37 5.79
N VAL A 169 38.00 -23.51 6.66
CA VAL A 169 36.76 -22.80 6.37
C VAL A 169 37.10 -21.88 5.19
N VAL A 170 36.92 -22.44 4.00
CA VAL A 170 36.76 -21.65 2.78
C VAL A 170 35.49 -20.85 3.01
N ILE A 171 35.66 -19.62 3.52
CA ILE A 171 34.65 -18.58 3.35
C ILE A 171 34.54 -18.44 1.85
N ALA A 172 33.49 -19.03 1.27
CA ALA A 172 33.14 -18.80 -0.12
C ALA A 172 32.95 -17.29 -0.27
N GLN A 173 33.96 -16.62 -0.83
CA GLN A 173 33.79 -15.30 -1.41
C GLN A 173 32.72 -15.47 -2.50
N HIS A 174 31.48 -15.12 -2.14
CA HIS A 174 30.43 -14.92 -3.12
C HIS A 174 30.91 -13.76 -3.99
N THR A 175 31.16 -14.11 -5.24
CA THR A 175 31.53 -13.27 -6.38
C THR A 175 30.97 -11.85 -6.34
N ASP A 176 31.86 -10.86 -6.22
CA ASP A 176 31.61 -9.42 -6.42
C ASP A 176 31.16 -9.06 -7.86
N THR A 177 31.14 -10.05 -8.77
CA THR A 177 30.89 -9.84 -10.19
C THR A 177 29.43 -9.46 -10.48
N GLU A 178 28.46 -10.14 -9.87
CA GLU A 178 27.02 -9.95 -10.18
C GLU A 178 26.48 -8.61 -9.66
N GLU A 179 26.96 -8.13 -8.51
CA GLU A 179 26.55 -6.84 -7.95
C GLU A 179 27.09 -5.68 -8.79
N SER A 180 28.29 -5.82 -9.35
CA SER A 180 28.89 -4.83 -10.25
C SER A 180 28.14 -4.72 -11.58
N ASP A 181 27.67 -5.85 -12.13
CA ASP A 181 26.90 -5.88 -13.38
C ASP A 181 25.50 -5.29 -13.20
N TYR A 182 24.85 -5.53 -12.07
CA TYR A 182 23.56 -4.90 -11.74
C TYR A 182 23.69 -3.37 -11.62
N LEU A 183 24.72 -2.89 -10.91
CA LEU A 183 24.96 -1.44 -10.75
C LEU A 183 25.33 -0.78 -12.09
N ARG A 184 26.01 -1.50 -12.98
CA ARG A 184 26.31 -1.03 -14.34
C ARG A 184 25.06 -0.91 -15.20
N LEU A 185 24.19 -1.92 -15.20
CA LEU A 185 22.90 -1.91 -15.91
C LEU A 185 21.97 -0.81 -15.40
N LEU A 186 21.97 -0.56 -14.08
CA LEU A 186 21.16 0.51 -13.51
C LEU A 186 21.65 1.89 -13.95
N ARG A 187 22.98 2.10 -14.01
CA ARG A 187 23.58 3.34 -14.50
C ARG A 187 23.31 3.56 -15.99
N GLU A 188 23.48 2.53 -16.82
CA GLU A 188 23.19 2.60 -18.26
C GLU A 188 21.73 2.98 -18.51
N ARG A 189 20.76 2.39 -17.78
CA ARG A 189 19.34 2.76 -17.89
C ARG A 189 19.06 4.21 -17.48
N GLN A 190 19.76 4.74 -16.47
CA GLN A 190 19.60 6.13 -16.06
C GLN A 190 20.19 7.11 -17.09
N GLU A 191 21.31 6.76 -17.71
CA GLU A 191 21.93 7.56 -18.77
C GLU A 191 21.07 7.56 -20.04
N GLU A 192 20.47 6.43 -20.43
CA GLU A 192 19.50 6.36 -21.52
C GLU A 192 18.25 7.21 -21.24
N ALA A 193 17.66 7.08 -20.05
CA ALA A 193 16.51 7.90 -19.65
C ALA A 193 16.83 9.41 -19.63
N ALA A 194 18.06 9.78 -19.23
CA ALA A 194 18.53 11.17 -19.28
C ALA A 194 18.70 11.67 -20.72
N ARG A 195 19.21 10.83 -21.63
CA ARG A 195 19.30 11.15 -23.06
C ARG A 195 17.92 11.28 -23.70
N GLU A 196 17.00 10.37 -23.42
CA GLU A 196 15.62 10.45 -23.91
C GLU A 196 14.89 11.69 -23.39
N ALA A 197 15.10 12.05 -22.11
CA ALA A 197 14.55 13.28 -21.54
C ALA A 197 15.15 14.53 -22.22
N GLN A 198 16.45 14.53 -22.47
CA GLN A 198 17.13 15.64 -23.14
C GLN A 198 16.74 15.73 -24.61
N GLU A 199 16.61 14.61 -25.32
CA GLU A 199 16.13 14.54 -26.70
C GLU A 199 14.65 14.96 -26.81
N GLY A 200 13.82 14.59 -25.83
CA GLY A 200 12.44 15.08 -25.71
C GLY A 200 12.34 16.60 -25.52
N LEU A 201 13.27 17.20 -24.75
CA LEU A 201 13.36 18.65 -24.59
C LEU A 201 13.82 19.35 -25.88
N LEU A 202 14.76 18.75 -26.62
CA LEU A 202 15.19 19.26 -27.92
C LEU A 202 14.09 19.11 -28.98
N MET A 203 13.26 18.07 -28.90
CA MET A 203 12.10 17.88 -29.78
C MET A 203 10.98 18.90 -29.51
N ASP A 204 10.80 19.34 -28.27
CA ASP A 204 9.79 20.33 -27.87
C ASP A 204 10.22 21.78 -28.23
N GLU A 205 11.51 22.08 -28.20
CA GLU A 205 12.06 23.39 -28.58
C GLU A 205 12.01 23.65 -30.10
N GLN A 206 11.96 22.60 -30.93
CA GLN A 206 11.88 22.70 -32.39
C GLN A 206 10.46 22.75 -32.96
N ILE A 207 9.42 22.76 -32.11
CA ILE A 207 8.08 23.10 -32.56
C ILE A 207 8.07 24.59 -32.87
N PRO A 208 7.92 25.02 -34.14
CA PRO A 208 7.84 26.44 -34.45
C PRO A 208 6.73 27.07 -33.61
N ALA A 209 6.99 28.24 -33.05
CA ALA A 209 6.11 29.03 -32.17
C ALA A 209 4.70 29.33 -32.73
N GLN A 210 4.34 28.77 -33.88
CA GLN A 210 3.02 28.74 -34.46
C GLN A 210 2.05 27.80 -33.73
N SER A 211 2.54 26.74 -33.06
CA SER A 211 1.67 25.81 -32.31
C SER A 211 1.16 26.38 -30.97
N ALA A 212 1.84 27.39 -30.42
CA ALA A 212 1.40 28.06 -29.20
C ALA A 212 0.11 28.89 -29.39
N MET A 213 -0.29 29.19 -30.63
CA MET A 213 -1.54 29.88 -30.93
C MET A 213 -2.77 28.95 -30.92
N ILE A 214 -2.58 27.62 -30.98
CA ILE A 214 -3.65 26.60 -30.95
C ILE A 214 -3.74 25.94 -29.56
N ARG A 215 -3.48 26.72 -28.49
CA ARG A 215 -3.82 26.33 -27.10
C ARG A 215 -5.02 27.09 -26.55
N GLN A 216 -5.93 27.53 -27.44
CA GLN A 216 -7.29 27.85 -27.00
C GLN A 216 -8.02 26.51 -26.76
N LEU A 217 -8.40 26.27 -25.51
CA LEU A 217 -9.18 25.09 -25.11
C LEU A 217 -10.36 24.88 -26.09
N PRO A 218 -10.70 23.64 -26.51
CA PRO A 218 -11.95 23.42 -27.21
C PRO A 218 -13.08 23.93 -26.31
N ARG A 219 -13.94 24.81 -26.81
CA ARG A 219 -15.14 25.24 -26.08
C ARG A 219 -16.01 24.01 -25.80
N THR A 220 -15.88 23.42 -24.61
CA THR A 220 -16.73 22.31 -24.14
C THR A 220 -17.97 22.80 -23.38
N GLY A 221 -18.34 24.07 -23.51
CA GLY A 221 -19.61 24.60 -23.03
C GLY A 221 -20.59 24.82 -24.17
N SER A 222 -21.27 23.77 -24.64
CA SER A 222 -22.43 23.94 -25.51
C SER A 222 -23.51 24.74 -24.76
N ARG A 223 -24.14 25.72 -25.40
CA ARG A 223 -25.21 26.56 -24.81
C ARG A 223 -26.59 25.86 -24.76
N LEU A 224 -26.67 24.62 -25.24
CA LEU A 224 -27.91 23.84 -25.30
C LEU A 224 -28.62 23.62 -23.94
N PRO A 225 -27.94 23.32 -22.80
CA PRO A 225 -28.64 23.18 -21.52
C PRO A 225 -29.26 24.50 -21.03
N LEU A 226 -28.68 25.65 -21.40
CA LEU A 226 -29.22 26.97 -21.06
C LEU A 226 -30.53 27.26 -21.81
N ILE A 227 -30.62 26.89 -23.09
CA ILE A 227 -31.85 27.05 -23.88
C ILE A 227 -32.94 26.08 -23.39
N ALA A 228 -32.57 24.85 -23.04
CA ALA A 228 -33.50 23.88 -22.46
C ALA A 228 -34.08 24.37 -21.11
N LEU A 229 -33.25 24.94 -20.23
CA LEU A 229 -33.71 25.52 -18.96
C LEU A 229 -34.64 26.73 -19.16
N ALA A 230 -34.35 27.59 -20.13
CA ALA A 230 -35.23 28.73 -20.45
C ALA A 230 -36.62 28.27 -20.91
N GLY A 231 -36.69 27.20 -21.71
CA GLY A 231 -37.96 26.59 -22.14
C GLY A 231 -38.77 26.02 -20.97
N VAL A 232 -38.12 25.29 -20.06
CA VAL A 232 -38.78 24.75 -18.86
C VAL A 232 -39.29 25.86 -17.94
N GLY A 233 -38.52 26.94 -17.78
CA GLY A 233 -38.93 28.10 -16.99
C GLY A 233 -40.21 28.76 -17.50
N LEU A 234 -40.35 28.90 -18.83
CA LEU A 234 -41.56 29.48 -19.44
C LEU A 234 -42.80 28.59 -19.28
N LEU A 235 -42.64 27.25 -19.33
CA LEU A 235 -43.75 26.32 -19.09
C LEU A 235 -44.25 26.38 -17.64
N ILE A 236 -43.35 26.49 -16.66
CA ILE A 236 -43.70 26.63 -15.25
C ILE A 236 -44.42 27.96 -15.00
N ALA A 237 -43.90 29.07 -15.54
CA ALA A 237 -44.51 30.39 -15.41
C ALA A 237 -45.92 30.44 -16.06
N GLY A 238 -46.07 29.85 -17.25
CA GLY A 238 -47.36 29.77 -17.94
C GLY A 238 -48.39 28.93 -17.18
N MET A 239 -47.97 27.80 -16.60
CA MET A 239 -48.86 26.96 -15.78
C MET A 239 -49.30 27.70 -14.50
N GLY A 240 -48.38 28.42 -13.85
CA GLY A 240 -48.66 29.22 -12.65
C GLY A 240 -49.71 30.32 -12.90
N LEU A 241 -49.55 31.08 -13.99
CA LEU A 241 -50.52 32.12 -14.38
C LEU A 241 -51.89 31.53 -14.70
N ARG A 242 -51.95 30.37 -15.36
CA ARG A 242 -53.22 29.69 -15.69
C ARG A 242 -53.97 29.20 -14.45
N ILE A 243 -53.26 28.71 -13.43
CA ILE A 243 -53.84 28.29 -12.16
C ILE A 243 -54.32 29.51 -11.36
N SER A 244 -53.52 30.58 -11.31
CA SER A 244 -53.90 31.82 -10.63
C SER A 244 -55.14 32.47 -11.25
N ALA A 245 -55.22 32.53 -12.58
CA ALA A 245 -56.35 33.11 -13.29
C ALA A 245 -57.66 32.31 -13.13
N ARG A 246 -57.56 31.00 -12.83
CA ARG A 246 -58.72 30.17 -12.50
C ARG A 246 -59.22 30.39 -11.08
N ARG A 247 -58.33 30.74 -10.15
CA ARG A 247 -58.67 30.99 -8.74
C ARG A 247 -59.38 32.33 -8.52
N THR A 248 -59.17 33.31 -9.40
CA THR A 248 -59.82 34.64 -9.34
C THR A 248 -61.16 34.70 -10.09
N ARG A 249 -61.62 33.58 -10.69
CA ARG A 249 -62.92 33.47 -11.38
C ARG A 249 -63.90 32.51 -10.68
N GLY A 250 -63.58 32.09 -9.45
CA GLY A 250 -64.47 31.32 -8.57
C GLY A 250 -64.98 32.17 -7.42
#